data_AF-A0A2A2K116-F1
#
_entry.id   AF-A0A2A2K116-F1
#
_cell.length_a   1.000
_cell.length_b   1.000
_cell.length_c   1.000
_cell.angle_alpha   90.00
_cell.angle_beta   90.00
_cell.angle_gamma   90.00
#
_symmetry.space_group_name_H-M   'P 1'
#
loop_
_entity.id
_entity.type
_entity.pdbx_description
1 polymer ?
#
loop_
_entity_poly.entity_id
_entity_poly.type
_entity_poly.pdbx_seq_one_letter_code
_entity_poly.pdbx_strand_id
1 'polypeptide(L)'
;MITGLRAAGLPAAYASGYIRTIPPEGQPRLVGADATHAWVLLWCGPVRGWIGLDPTNGIWMAGDHIVMAVGRDYAEIAPVDGVVLGSQAQSMSVSVDVAPLS
;
A
#
# COMPACT_ATOMS: atom_id res chain seq x y z
N MET A 1 -1.60 -11.69 -7.15
CA MET A 1 -3.01 -11.32 -7.40
C MET A 1 -3.20 -10.52 -8.69
N ILE A 2 -2.54 -9.37 -8.88
CA ILE A 2 -2.67 -8.52 -10.09
C ILE A 2 -2.55 -9.32 -11.40
N THR A 3 -1.50 -10.11 -11.56
CA THR A 3 -1.28 -10.93 -12.77
C THR A 3 -2.44 -11.89 -13.03
N GLY A 4 -2.99 -12.52 -11.99
CA GLY A 4 -4.13 -13.45 -12.11
C GLY A 4 -5.41 -12.75 -12.56
N LEU A 5 -5.71 -11.56 -12.01
CA LEU A 5 -6.85 -10.75 -12.44
C LEU A 5 -6.71 -10.31 -13.90
N ARG A 6 -5.54 -9.80 -14.28
CA ARG A 6 -5.26 -9.38 -15.66
C ARG A 6 -5.35 -10.55 -16.65
N ALA A 7 -4.85 -11.73 -16.27
CA ALA A 7 -4.98 -12.94 -17.08
C ALA A 7 -6.45 -13.36 -17.28
N ALA A 8 -7.33 -13.06 -16.32
CA ALA A 8 -8.77 -13.27 -16.43
C ALA A 8 -9.50 -12.13 -17.18
N GLY A 9 -8.78 -11.18 -17.80
CA GLY A 9 -9.35 -10.05 -18.53
C GLY A 9 -9.89 -8.93 -17.63
N LEU A 10 -9.60 -8.96 -16.33
CA LEU A 10 -10.05 -7.95 -15.38
C LEU A 10 -8.99 -6.84 -15.24
N PRO A 11 -9.34 -5.55 -15.46
CA PRO A 11 -8.40 -4.47 -15.24
C PRO A 11 -8.06 -4.35 -13.76
N ALA A 12 -6.78 -4.43 -13.44
CA ALA A 12 -6.27 -4.33 -12.08
C ALA A 12 -5.06 -3.38 -12.03
N ALA A 13 -4.93 -2.65 -10.93
CA ALA A 13 -3.82 -1.74 -10.64
C ALA A 13 -3.18 -2.07 -9.27
N TYR A 14 -1.93 -1.66 -9.13
CA TYR A 14 -1.17 -1.74 -7.89
C TYR A 14 -1.34 -0.42 -7.13
N ALA A 15 -1.71 -0.48 -5.86
CA ALA A 15 -1.75 0.68 -4.97
C ALA A 15 -0.77 0.48 -3.83
N SER A 16 -0.06 1.55 -3.48
CA SER A 16 0.89 1.60 -2.38
C SER A 16 0.57 2.78 -1.47
N GLY A 17 0.84 2.65 -0.19
CA GLY A 17 0.63 3.69 0.80
C GLY A 17 0.79 3.17 2.21
N TYR A 18 -0.09 3.57 3.11
CA TYR A 18 -0.01 3.21 4.53
C TYR A 18 -1.32 2.61 5.01
N ILE A 19 -1.24 1.74 6.01
CA ILE A 19 -2.40 1.25 6.75
C ILE A 19 -2.30 1.65 8.20
N ARG A 20 -3.42 2.09 8.79
CA ARG A 20 -3.48 2.31 10.24
C ARG A 20 -3.51 0.96 10.94
N THR A 21 -2.50 0.69 11.76
CA THR A 21 -2.49 -0.49 12.64
C THR A 21 -3.19 -0.19 13.96
N ILE A 22 -4.18 -1.03 14.32
CA ILE A 22 -4.84 -1.01 15.63
C ILE A 22 -4.24 -2.14 16.47
N PRO A 23 -3.47 -1.84 17.53
CA PRO A 23 -2.91 -2.88 18.39
C PRO A 23 -4.03 -3.62 19.14
N PRO A 24 -3.79 -4.88 19.55
CA PRO A 24 -4.67 -5.57 20.48
C PRO A 24 -4.88 -4.78 21.77
N GLU A 25 -6.02 -4.99 22.43
CA GLU A 25 -6.36 -4.31 23.67
C GLU A 25 -5.23 -4.46 24.72
N GLY A 26 -4.83 -3.34 25.33
CA GLY A 26 -3.77 -3.29 26.33
C GLY A 26 -2.34 -3.24 25.79
N GLN A 27 -2.13 -3.28 24.47
CA GLN A 27 -0.80 -3.13 23.87
C GLN A 27 -0.57 -1.72 23.33
N PRO A 28 0.63 -1.14 23.52
CA PRO A 28 0.96 0.16 22.95
C PRO A 28 0.96 0.06 21.42
N ARG A 29 0.49 1.13 20.77
CA ARG A 29 0.58 1.26 19.31
C ARG A 29 2.06 1.29 18.92
N LEU A 30 2.46 0.40 18.03
CA LEU A 30 3.83 0.33 17.56
C LEU A 30 4.10 1.50 16.62
N VAL A 31 4.93 2.45 17.07
CA VAL A 31 5.42 3.55 16.23
C VAL A 31 6.31 2.96 15.13
N GLY A 32 6.00 3.25 13.86
CA GLY A 32 6.67 2.66 12.70
C GLY A 32 6.10 1.31 12.23
N ALA A 33 5.07 0.75 12.89
CA ALA A 33 4.36 -0.41 12.37
C ALA A 33 3.38 -0.07 11.24
N ASP A 34 3.04 1.22 11.07
CA ASP A 34 2.39 1.73 9.85
C ASP A 34 3.43 1.82 8.72
N ALA A 35 4.12 0.72 8.47
CA ALA A 35 5.07 0.59 7.37
C ALA A 35 4.34 0.75 6.04
N THR A 36 5.11 1.00 4.98
CA THR A 36 4.56 1.03 3.62
C THR A 36 3.82 -0.30 3.35
N HIS A 37 2.59 -0.20 2.90
CA HIS A 37 1.74 -1.33 2.55
C HIS A 37 1.30 -1.25 1.11
N ALA A 38 0.92 -2.39 0.54
CA ALA A 38 0.45 -2.46 -0.83
C ALA A 38 -0.75 -3.40 -0.97
N TRP A 39 -1.64 -3.03 -1.90
CA TRP A 39 -2.86 -3.77 -2.19
C TRP A 39 -3.22 -3.64 -3.66
N VAL A 40 -4.32 -4.28 -4.05
CA VAL A 40 -4.77 -4.35 -5.45
C VAL A 40 -6.03 -3.53 -5.63
N LEU A 41 -6.09 -2.72 -6.69
CA LEU A 41 -7.34 -2.11 -7.14
C LEU A 41 -7.89 -2.91 -8.33
N LEU A 42 -9.18 -3.24 -8.29
CA LEU A 42 -9.91 -3.92 -9.35
C LEU A 42 -10.93 -2.94 -9.96
N TRP A 43 -10.94 -2.80 -11.28
CA TRP A 43 -11.96 -1.99 -11.96
C TRP A 43 -13.27 -2.77 -12.09
N CYS A 44 -14.34 -2.24 -11.52
CA CYS A 44 -15.67 -2.86 -11.51
C CYS A 44 -16.69 -2.14 -12.40
N GLY A 45 -16.20 -1.43 -13.42
CA GLY A 45 -17.02 -0.68 -14.37
C GLY A 45 -17.41 0.72 -13.88
N PRO A 46 -18.07 1.51 -14.74
CA PRO A 46 -18.29 2.96 -14.50
C PRO A 46 -19.20 3.26 -13.29
N VAL A 47 -20.06 2.32 -12.89
CA VAL A 47 -20.97 2.51 -11.75
C VAL A 47 -20.25 2.33 -10.41
N ARG A 48 -19.34 1.35 -10.32
CA ARG A 48 -18.65 1.00 -9.07
C ARG A 48 -17.24 1.57 -8.96
N GLY A 49 -16.61 1.87 -10.10
CA GLY A 49 -15.24 2.37 -10.14
C GLY A 49 -14.21 1.33 -9.70
N TRP A 50 -13.12 1.81 -9.12
CA TRP A 50 -12.05 0.99 -8.54
C TRP A 50 -12.43 0.48 -7.15
N ILE A 51 -12.31 -0.82 -6.93
CA ILE A 51 -12.50 -1.46 -5.62
C ILE A 51 -11.18 -2.03 -5.14
N GLY A 52 -10.78 -1.70 -3.91
CA GLY A 52 -9.52 -2.17 -3.34
C GLY A 52 -9.65 -3.50 -2.59
N LEU A 53 -8.64 -4.35 -2.77
CA LEU A 53 -8.50 -5.70 -2.22
C LEU A 53 -7.14 -5.82 -1.55
N ASP A 54 -7.12 -6.12 -0.26
CA ASP A 54 -5.90 -6.35 0.53
C ASP A 54 -5.69 -7.87 0.72
N PRO A 55 -4.93 -8.54 -0.16
CA PRO A 55 -4.73 -9.98 -0.08
C PRO A 55 -3.82 -10.39 1.09
N THR A 56 -3.03 -9.47 1.64
CA THR A 56 -2.16 -9.74 2.79
C THR A 56 -3.00 -9.95 4.04
N ASN A 57 -4.02 -9.11 4.22
CA ASN A 57 -4.92 -9.15 5.37
C ASN A 57 -6.23 -9.91 5.10
N GLY A 58 -6.52 -10.26 3.85
CA GLY A 58 -7.76 -10.96 3.47
C GLY A 58 -9.01 -10.09 3.59
N ILE A 59 -8.87 -8.77 3.45
CA ILE A 59 -9.95 -7.80 3.64
C ILE A 59 -10.11 -6.89 2.41
N TRP A 60 -11.20 -6.12 2.39
CA TRP A 60 -11.38 -5.03 1.44
C TRP A 60 -10.57 -3.80 1.89
N MET A 61 -10.13 -3.00 0.92
CA MET A 61 -9.60 -1.66 1.21
C MET A 61 -10.71 -0.82 1.85
N ALA A 62 -10.40 -0.16 2.96
CA ALA A 62 -11.33 0.66 3.72
C ALA A 62 -10.68 1.98 4.16
N GLY A 63 -11.30 2.69 5.11
CA GLY A 63 -10.84 4.01 5.56
C GLY A 63 -9.45 4.02 6.20
N ASP A 64 -8.94 2.86 6.62
CA ASP A 64 -7.60 2.72 7.19
C ASP A 64 -6.50 2.59 6.13
N HIS A 65 -6.83 2.45 4.84
CA HIS A 65 -5.88 2.39 3.73
C HIS A 65 -5.67 3.78 3.12
N ILE A 66 -4.55 4.41 3.44
CA ILE A 66 -4.17 5.71 2.91
C ILE A 66 -3.39 5.50 1.61
N VAL A 67 -4.05 5.71 0.47
CA VAL A 67 -3.43 5.61 -0.86
C VAL A 67 -2.38 6.71 -1.03
N MET A 68 -1.14 6.35 -1.38
CA MET A 68 -0.09 7.31 -1.73
C MET A 68 0.23 7.32 -3.21
N ALA A 69 0.24 6.16 -3.86
CA ALA A 69 0.46 6.06 -5.29
C ALA A 69 -0.30 4.87 -5.89
N VAL A 70 -0.63 4.99 -7.18
CA VAL A 70 -1.28 3.94 -7.98
C VAL A 70 -0.54 3.80 -9.30
N GLY A 71 -0.20 2.56 -9.67
CA GLY A 71 0.53 2.23 -10.88
C GLY A 71 0.17 0.84 -11.41
N ARG A 72 0.83 0.42 -12.48
CA ARG A 72 0.66 -0.92 -13.06
C ARG A 72 1.26 -2.00 -12.18
N ASP A 73 2.36 -1.72 -11.52
CA ASP A 73 3.05 -2.61 -10.58
C ASP A 73 3.97 -1.79 -9.66
N TYR A 74 4.76 -2.47 -8.83
CA TYR A 74 5.67 -1.83 -7.89
C TYR A 74 6.73 -0.95 -8.56
N ALA A 75 7.22 -1.33 -9.75
CA ALA A 75 8.33 -0.62 -10.39
C ALA A 75 7.93 0.80 -10.83
N GLU A 76 6.64 1.05 -11.09
CA GLU A 76 6.18 2.40 -11.46
C GLU A 76 6.04 3.35 -10.27
N ILE A 77 5.85 2.81 -9.07
CA ILE A 77 5.48 3.61 -7.89
C ILE A 77 6.28 3.24 -6.64
N ALA A 78 7.47 2.68 -6.83
CA ALA A 78 8.37 2.38 -5.75
C ALA A 78 8.74 3.69 -5.02
N PRO A 79 8.65 3.75 -3.68
CA PRO A 79 8.97 4.97 -2.93
C PRO A 79 10.43 5.38 -3.08
N VAL A 80 11.32 4.41 -3.33
CA VAL A 80 12.73 4.60 -3.68
C VAL A 80 13.07 3.57 -4.75
N ASP A 81 13.62 4.02 -5.88
CA ASP A 81 14.11 3.17 -6.97
C ASP A 81 15.34 3.79 -7.64
N GLY A 82 16.13 2.97 -8.32
CA GLY A 82 17.35 3.37 -9.03
C GLY A 82 18.64 2.88 -8.38
N VAL A 83 19.77 3.34 -8.93
CA VAL A 83 21.11 2.94 -8.52
C VAL A 83 21.84 4.13 -7.91
N VAL A 84 22.33 3.97 -6.67
CA VAL A 84 23.19 4.95 -6.01
C VAL A 84 24.63 4.47 -6.08
N LEU A 85 25.50 5.24 -6.73
CA LEU A 85 26.95 5.02 -6.77
C LEU A 85 27.63 5.99 -5.81
N GLY A 86 28.29 5.49 -4.77
CA GLY A 86 28.96 6.32 -3.77
C GLY A 86 30.06 5.55 -3.04
N SER A 87 31.08 6.26 -2.55
CA SER A 87 32.24 5.70 -1.86
C SER A 87 32.11 5.66 -0.34
N GLN A 88 30.99 6.12 0.22
CA GLN A 88 30.75 6.25 1.66
C GLN A 88 29.44 5.59 2.09
N ALA A 89 29.39 5.18 3.37
CA ALA A 89 28.22 4.56 3.97
C ALA A 89 26.99 5.49 3.90
N GLN A 90 25.84 4.90 3.58
CA GLN A 90 24.56 5.59 3.52
C GLN A 90 23.71 5.20 4.73
N SER A 91 22.97 6.14 5.29
CA SER A 91 22.00 5.89 6.35
C SER A 91 20.67 6.55 6.02
N MET A 92 19.58 5.83 6.19
CA MET A 92 18.22 6.33 5.98
C MET A 92 17.37 5.99 7.21
N SER A 93 16.60 6.97 7.68
CA SER A 93 15.60 6.79 8.74
C SER A 93 14.25 7.25 8.21
N VAL A 94 13.23 6.41 8.38
CA VAL A 94 11.86 6.68 7.95
C VAL A 94 10.94 6.37 9.13
N SER A 95 10.01 7.27 9.43
CA SER A 95 8.98 7.09 10.45
C SER A 95 7.65 7.65 9.95
N VAL A 96 6.58 6.90 10.17
CA VAL A 96 5.21 7.25 9.75
C VAL A 96 4.25 6.97 10.91
N ASP A 97 3.28 7.87 11.07
CA ASP A 97 2.21 7.78 12.07
C ASP A 97 0.87 8.13 11.39
N VAL A 98 -0.05 7.16 11.33
CA VAL A 98 -1.41 7.37 10.79
C VAL A 98 -2.40 7.54 11.93
N ALA A 99 -3.02 8.73 11.99
CA ALA A 99 -4.02 9.07 12.99
C ALA A 99 -5.39 9.39 12.34
N PRO A 100 -6.51 9.04 12.98
CA PRO A 100 -7.83 9.44 12.52
C PRO A 100 -8.00 10.96 12.59
N LEU A 101 -8.75 11.52 11.64
CA LEU A 101 -9.18 12.92 11.70
C LEU A 101 -10.33 13.06 12.71
N SER A 102 -10.23 14.06 13.60
CA SER A 102 -11.24 14.43 14.59
C SER A 102 -12.34 15.31 14.01
#